data_AF-A0A3S1BG47-F1
#
_entry.id   AF-A0A3S1BG47-F1
#
_cell.length_a   1.000
_cell.length_b   1.000
_cell.length_c   1.000
_cell.angle_alpha   90.00
_cell.angle_beta   90.00
_cell.angle_gamma   90.00
#
_symmetry.space_group_name_H-M   'P 1'
#
loop_
_entity.id
_entity.type
_entity.pdbx_description
1 polymer ?
#
loop_
_entity_poly.entity_id
_entity_poly.type
_entity_poly.pdbx_seq_one_letter_code
_entity_poly.pdbx_strand_id
1 'polypeptide(L)'
;DSEELESTSEGYELLEVYKALREHAHVVDSALPCSTTLLLHVKNACLPFLRCACILYHHVTGVMYPPELACKNSNELSHMLKYLALPAHLPDLFTKQGPTTTALIKSWCSNANVRERLTASSEALVHHPLRLNQLIDLPQDYSLLLNEASTFKCPKSDGDDRAPSATDQTPAYETTQSYCCLAELEGTQVGAATEHAYYCGAHSGIFLRVRECQVLLLSNKSRGCF
;
A
#
# COMPACT_ATOMS: atom_id res chain seq x y z
N ASP A 1 21.46 -32.94 -2.06
CA ASP A 1 20.56 -33.84 -2.81
C ASP A 1 19.09 -33.61 -2.51
N SER A 2 18.57 -33.87 -1.31
CA SER A 2 17.12 -33.72 -1.03
C SER A 2 16.59 -32.28 -1.13
N GLU A 3 17.30 -31.27 -0.59
CA GLU A 3 16.86 -29.86 -0.64
C GLU A 3 16.91 -29.26 -2.06
N GLU A 4 17.88 -29.68 -2.88
CA GLU A 4 17.98 -29.25 -4.28
C GLU A 4 16.87 -29.87 -5.14
N LEU A 5 16.50 -31.13 -4.86
CA LEU A 5 15.37 -31.80 -5.50
C LEU A 5 14.03 -31.14 -5.13
N GLU A 6 13.83 -30.78 -3.86
CA GLU A 6 12.63 -30.06 -3.39
C GLU A 6 12.53 -28.66 -3.98
N SER A 7 13.63 -27.88 -3.98
CA SER A 7 13.64 -26.55 -4.60
C SER A 7 13.39 -26.60 -6.11
N THR A 8 13.81 -27.69 -6.77
CA THR A 8 13.56 -27.88 -8.20
C THR A 8 12.08 -28.16 -8.46
N SER A 9 11.46 -29.03 -7.65
CA SER A 9 10.02 -29.34 -7.74
C SER A 9 9.14 -28.12 -7.47
N GLU A 10 9.42 -27.37 -6.39
CA GLU A 10 8.69 -26.15 -6.02
C GLU A 10 8.69 -25.13 -7.17
N GLY A 11 9.83 -24.97 -7.85
CA GLY A 11 9.96 -24.06 -8.99
C GLY A 11 9.07 -24.45 -10.18
N TYR A 12 8.91 -25.75 -10.47
CA TYR A 12 8.04 -26.21 -11.55
C TYR A 12 6.57 -26.00 -11.21
N GLU A 13 6.15 -26.29 -9.98
CA GLU A 13 4.78 -26.05 -9.53
C GLU A 13 4.43 -24.55 -9.56
N LEU A 14 5.37 -23.68 -9.17
CA LEU A 14 5.20 -22.24 -9.28
C LEU A 14 5.11 -21.78 -10.74
N LEU A 15 5.83 -22.43 -11.66
CA LEU A 15 5.72 -22.15 -13.09
C LEU A 15 4.33 -22.51 -13.64
N GLU A 16 3.71 -23.58 -13.15
CA GLU A 16 2.33 -23.93 -13.51
C GLU A 16 1.33 -22.89 -12.98
N VAL A 17 1.52 -22.41 -11.74
CA VAL A 17 0.73 -21.28 -11.21
C VAL A 17 0.88 -20.04 -12.10
N TYR A 18 2.12 -19.72 -12.49
CA TYR A 18 2.41 -18.59 -13.37
C TYR A 18 1.69 -18.70 -14.73
N LYS A 19 1.73 -19.88 -15.37
CA LYS A 19 0.99 -20.14 -16.63
C LYS A 19 -0.51 -19.93 -16.45
N ALA A 20 -1.08 -20.55 -15.41
CA ALA A 20 -2.51 -20.43 -15.12
C ALA A 20 -2.93 -18.96 -14.93
N LEU A 21 -2.14 -18.15 -14.23
CA LEU A 21 -2.42 -16.72 -14.04
C LEU A 21 -2.45 -15.94 -15.37
N ARG A 22 -1.51 -16.22 -16.29
CA ARG A 22 -1.48 -15.56 -17.61
C ARG A 22 -2.64 -15.98 -18.49
N GLU A 23 -3.02 -17.26 -18.45
CA GLU A 23 -4.21 -17.76 -19.15
C GLU A 23 -5.48 -17.04 -18.65
N HIS A 24 -5.66 -16.94 -17.34
CA HIS A 24 -6.79 -16.20 -16.75
C HIS A 24 -6.80 -14.71 -17.10
N ALA A 25 -5.63 -14.11 -17.31
CA ALA A 25 -5.50 -12.70 -17.70
C ALA A 25 -5.59 -12.46 -19.23
N HIS A 26 -5.70 -13.53 -20.03
CA HIS A 26 -5.64 -13.49 -21.50
C HIS A 26 -4.38 -12.79 -22.04
N VAL A 27 -3.22 -13.05 -21.43
CA VAL A 27 -1.93 -12.49 -21.85
C VAL A 27 -1.21 -13.49 -22.76
N VAL A 28 -0.83 -13.05 -23.97
CA VAL A 28 -0.41 -13.93 -25.08
C VAL A 28 1.12 -14.08 -25.20
N ASP A 29 1.89 -13.53 -24.26
CA ASP A 29 3.36 -13.46 -24.39
C ASP A 29 4.07 -14.82 -24.22
N SER A 30 4.99 -15.13 -25.14
CA SER A 30 5.35 -16.50 -25.55
C SER A 30 6.57 -17.12 -24.85
N ALA A 31 7.31 -16.36 -24.03
CA ALA A 31 8.51 -16.85 -23.36
C ALA A 31 8.24 -17.15 -21.89
N LEU A 32 8.39 -18.41 -21.50
CA LEU A 32 8.30 -18.84 -20.11
C LEU A 32 9.63 -18.59 -19.39
N PRO A 33 9.62 -18.07 -18.15
CA PRO A 33 10.83 -17.93 -17.36
C PRO A 33 11.38 -19.30 -16.93
N CYS A 34 12.68 -19.35 -16.63
CA CYS A 34 13.27 -20.50 -15.94
C CYS A 34 12.61 -20.67 -14.55
N SER A 35 12.22 -21.89 -14.19
CA SER A 35 11.52 -22.21 -12.94
C SER A 35 12.31 -21.75 -11.70
N THR A 36 13.63 -21.98 -11.67
CA THR A 36 14.50 -21.57 -10.57
C THR A 36 14.61 -20.05 -10.45
N THR A 37 14.72 -19.36 -11.59
CA THR A 37 14.76 -17.89 -11.63
C THR A 37 13.44 -17.29 -11.17
N LEU A 38 12.32 -17.85 -11.61
CA LEU A 38 10.98 -17.45 -11.17
C LEU A 38 10.82 -17.64 -9.65
N LEU A 39 11.19 -18.80 -9.13
CA LEU A 39 11.12 -19.10 -7.70
C LEU A 39 11.94 -18.11 -6.87
N LEU A 40 13.18 -17.86 -7.26
CA LEU A 40 14.06 -16.91 -6.58
C LEU A 40 13.50 -15.48 -6.65
N HIS A 41 12.95 -15.09 -7.82
CA HIS A 41 12.35 -13.79 -8.00
C HIS A 41 11.14 -13.58 -7.08
N VAL A 42 10.23 -14.55 -7.03
CA VAL A 42 9.04 -14.49 -6.16
C VAL A 42 9.45 -14.47 -4.69
N LYS A 43 10.40 -15.33 -4.27
CA LYS A 43 10.94 -15.32 -2.90
C LYS A 43 11.44 -13.93 -2.51
N ASN A 44 12.26 -13.31 -3.35
CA ASN A 44 12.82 -11.99 -3.09
C ASN A 44 11.76 -10.87 -3.12
N ALA A 45 10.80 -10.94 -4.04
CA ALA A 45 9.74 -9.94 -4.18
C ALA A 45 8.79 -9.94 -2.96
N CYS A 46 8.58 -11.07 -2.30
CA CYS A 46 7.72 -11.15 -1.12
C CYS A 46 8.38 -10.59 0.16
N LEU A 47 9.71 -10.56 0.25
CA LEU A 47 10.42 -10.20 1.50
C LEU A 47 9.99 -8.85 2.09
N PRO A 48 9.91 -7.73 1.34
CA PRO A 48 9.54 -6.45 1.93
C PRO A 48 8.14 -6.47 2.58
N PHE A 49 7.17 -7.07 1.89
CA PHE A 49 5.82 -7.23 2.42
C PHE A 49 5.80 -8.11 3.66
N LEU A 50 6.45 -9.27 3.62
CA LEU A 50 6.51 -10.18 4.76
C LEU A 50 7.19 -9.52 5.97
N ARG A 51 8.18 -8.64 5.76
CA ARG A 51 8.89 -7.95 6.87
C ARG A 51 7.92 -7.03 7.60
N CYS A 52 7.18 -6.23 6.84
CA CYS A 52 6.11 -5.38 7.38
C CYS A 52 5.02 -6.21 8.07
N ALA A 53 4.61 -7.33 7.46
CA ALA A 53 3.60 -8.23 8.04
C ALA A 53 4.06 -8.85 9.38
N CYS A 54 5.33 -9.25 9.49
CA CYS A 54 5.88 -9.77 10.75
C CYS A 54 5.88 -8.70 11.87
N ILE A 55 6.29 -7.47 11.54
CA ILE A 55 6.27 -6.34 12.47
C ILE A 55 4.84 -6.05 12.93
N LEU A 56 3.90 -5.98 11.98
CA LEU A 56 2.49 -5.77 12.27
C LEU A 56 1.94 -6.89 13.16
N TYR A 57 2.20 -8.14 12.81
CA TYR A 57 1.75 -9.31 13.57
C TYR A 57 2.27 -9.29 15.01
N HIS A 58 3.55 -8.94 15.22
CA HIS A 58 4.11 -8.74 16.56
C HIS A 58 3.34 -7.69 17.36
N HIS A 59 3.12 -6.51 16.79
CA HIS A 59 2.43 -5.42 17.48
C HIS A 59 0.94 -5.69 17.73
N VAL A 60 0.29 -6.43 16.86
CA VAL A 60 -1.15 -6.75 16.99
C VAL A 60 -1.39 -7.91 17.95
N THR A 61 -0.53 -8.93 17.95
CA THR A 61 -0.75 -10.17 18.73
C THR A 61 0.07 -10.26 20.01
N GLY A 62 1.14 -9.47 20.14
CA GLY A 62 2.11 -9.56 21.23
C GLY A 62 3.00 -10.81 21.17
N VAL A 63 2.87 -11.66 20.14
CA VAL A 63 3.75 -12.83 19.95
C VAL A 63 5.17 -12.32 19.74
N MET A 64 6.13 -12.88 20.48
CA MET A 64 7.53 -12.45 20.41
C MET A 64 8.16 -12.82 19.08
N TYR A 65 9.04 -11.95 18.61
CA TYR A 65 9.79 -12.16 17.39
C TYR A 65 10.80 -13.33 17.53
N PRO A 66 10.82 -14.30 16.60
CA PRO A 66 11.78 -15.39 16.60
C PRO A 66 13.23 -14.87 16.47
N PRO A 67 14.19 -15.40 17.25
CA PRO A 67 15.59 -14.98 17.16
C PRO A 67 16.20 -15.24 15.77
N GLU A 68 15.70 -16.23 15.03
CA GLU A 68 16.15 -16.58 13.68
C GLU A 68 15.88 -15.48 12.66
N LEU A 69 14.95 -14.58 12.95
CA LEU A 69 14.64 -13.43 12.10
C LEU A 69 15.48 -12.20 12.45
N ALA A 70 16.17 -12.18 13.60
CA ALA A 70 16.98 -11.04 14.04
C ALA A 70 18.27 -10.88 13.21
N CYS A 71 18.70 -11.93 12.52
CA CYS A 71 19.86 -11.90 11.64
C CYS A 71 19.44 -12.13 10.19
N LYS A 72 19.97 -11.32 9.26
CA LYS A 72 19.82 -11.58 7.82
C LYS A 72 20.50 -12.90 7.48
N ASN A 73 19.72 -13.92 7.18
CA ASN A 73 20.19 -15.23 6.73
C ASN A 73 19.47 -15.65 5.44
N SER A 74 20.00 -16.66 4.76
CA SER A 74 19.43 -17.19 3.51
C SER A 74 18.02 -17.75 3.67
N ASN A 75 17.61 -18.08 4.90
CA ASN A 75 16.35 -18.74 5.22
C ASN A 75 15.33 -17.76 5.81
N GLU A 76 15.56 -16.44 5.67
CA GLU A 76 14.71 -15.39 6.22
C GLU A 76 13.24 -15.62 5.85
N LEU A 77 12.95 -15.88 4.56
CA LEU A 77 11.60 -16.13 4.07
C LEU A 77 10.90 -17.29 4.80
N SER A 78 11.58 -18.43 4.96
CA SER A 78 11.01 -19.61 5.62
C SER A 78 10.65 -19.34 7.08
N HIS A 79 11.51 -18.61 7.79
CA HIS A 79 11.24 -18.21 9.17
C HIS A 79 10.03 -17.25 9.26
N MET A 80 9.87 -16.33 8.30
CA MET A 80 8.75 -15.40 8.26
C MET A 80 7.43 -16.09 7.94
N LEU A 81 7.42 -17.00 6.97
CA LEU A 81 6.24 -17.80 6.63
C LEU A 81 5.80 -18.61 7.85
N LYS A 82 6.74 -19.27 8.54
CA LYS A 82 6.45 -20.02 9.77
C LYS A 82 5.88 -19.11 10.87
N TYR A 83 6.48 -17.93 11.08
CA TYR A 83 6.03 -16.98 12.09
C TYR A 83 4.60 -16.46 11.83
N LEU A 84 4.26 -16.24 10.56
CA LEU A 84 2.94 -15.80 10.12
C LEU A 84 1.94 -16.96 9.93
N ALA A 85 2.33 -18.19 10.29
CA ALA A 85 1.54 -19.41 10.06
C ALA A 85 1.11 -19.62 8.60
N LEU A 86 1.97 -19.24 7.66
CA LEU A 86 1.79 -19.43 6.22
C LEU A 86 2.45 -20.74 5.73
N PRO A 87 1.93 -21.36 4.66
CA PRO A 87 2.59 -22.49 4.00
C PRO A 87 4.04 -22.16 3.62
N ALA A 88 4.97 -23.05 3.98
CA ALA A 88 6.39 -22.91 3.62
C ALA A 88 6.64 -23.16 2.12
N HIS A 89 5.77 -23.97 1.49
CA HIS A 89 5.79 -24.26 0.06
C HIS A 89 5.03 -23.16 -0.70
N LEU A 90 5.73 -22.33 -1.48
CA LEU A 90 5.15 -21.12 -2.07
C LEU A 90 3.93 -21.35 -2.98
N PRO A 91 3.89 -22.37 -3.87
CA PRO A 91 2.72 -22.65 -4.69
C PRO A 91 1.42 -22.85 -3.89
N ASP A 92 1.53 -23.33 -2.64
CA ASP A 92 0.38 -23.57 -1.77
C ASP A 92 -0.33 -22.26 -1.35
N LEU A 93 0.38 -21.13 -1.38
CA LEU A 93 -0.21 -19.79 -1.15
C LEU A 93 -1.21 -19.41 -2.24
N PHE A 94 -1.15 -20.02 -3.42
CA PHE A 94 -2.06 -19.74 -4.52
C PHE A 94 -3.11 -20.84 -4.68
N THR A 95 -2.73 -22.10 -4.46
CA THR A 95 -3.57 -23.25 -4.81
C THR A 95 -4.38 -23.80 -3.63
N LYS A 96 -3.89 -23.69 -2.38
CA LYS A 96 -4.49 -24.35 -1.21
C LYS A 96 -5.23 -23.41 -0.23
N GLN A 97 -5.42 -22.14 -0.60
CA GLN A 97 -6.05 -21.12 0.27
C GLN A 97 -7.59 -21.08 0.19
N GLY A 98 -8.20 -21.93 -0.64
CA GLY A 98 -9.66 -22.03 -0.76
C GLY A 98 -10.28 -21.05 -1.78
N PRO A 99 -11.62 -21.05 -1.89
CA PRO A 99 -12.35 -20.43 -3.00
C PRO A 99 -12.24 -18.90 -3.03
N THR A 100 -12.09 -18.25 -1.86
CA THR A 100 -11.95 -16.79 -1.76
C THR A 100 -10.70 -16.30 -2.49
N THR A 101 -9.56 -16.95 -2.26
CA THR A 101 -8.30 -16.61 -2.93
C THR A 101 -8.40 -16.84 -4.44
N THR A 102 -9.03 -17.95 -4.85
CA THR A 102 -9.28 -18.21 -6.28
C THR A 102 -10.17 -17.14 -6.92
N ALA A 103 -11.21 -16.67 -6.22
CA ALA A 103 -12.07 -15.60 -6.69
C ALA A 103 -11.33 -14.25 -6.81
N LEU A 104 -10.49 -13.92 -5.83
CA LEU A 104 -9.65 -12.72 -5.87
C LEU A 104 -8.68 -12.74 -7.05
N ILE A 105 -7.99 -13.87 -7.26
CA ILE A 105 -7.09 -14.06 -8.41
C ILE A 105 -7.83 -13.82 -9.73
N LYS A 106 -9.00 -14.44 -9.92
CA LYS A 106 -9.81 -14.24 -11.13
C LYS A 106 -10.26 -12.80 -11.30
N SER A 107 -10.66 -12.13 -10.21
CA SER A 107 -11.04 -10.72 -10.24
C SER A 107 -9.87 -9.83 -10.64
N TRP A 108 -8.66 -10.10 -10.16
CA TRP A 108 -7.46 -9.35 -10.51
C TRP A 108 -7.07 -9.58 -11.96
N CYS A 109 -7.06 -10.83 -12.42
CA CYS A 109 -6.80 -11.18 -13.82
C CYS A 109 -7.82 -10.54 -14.79
N SER A 110 -9.05 -10.28 -14.34
CA SER A 110 -10.09 -9.64 -15.16
C SER A 110 -9.98 -8.11 -15.21
N ASN A 111 -9.20 -7.50 -14.32
CA ASN A 111 -9.06 -6.05 -14.24
C ASN A 111 -8.19 -5.52 -15.39
N ALA A 112 -8.71 -4.55 -16.16
CA ALA A 112 -8.03 -4.02 -17.34
C ALA A 112 -6.64 -3.43 -17.03
N ASN A 113 -6.50 -2.69 -15.92
CA ASN A 113 -5.21 -2.11 -15.51
C ASN A 113 -4.21 -3.20 -15.15
N VAL A 114 -4.65 -4.27 -14.49
CA VAL A 114 -3.78 -5.41 -14.15
C VAL A 114 -3.35 -6.14 -15.42
N ARG A 115 -4.26 -6.38 -16.36
CA ARG A 115 -3.97 -7.07 -17.63
C ARG A 115 -2.95 -6.32 -18.48
N GLU A 116 -3.11 -5.00 -18.63
CA GLU A 116 -2.14 -4.15 -19.31
C GLU A 116 -0.75 -4.29 -18.67
N ARG A 117 -0.70 -4.28 -17.34
CA ARG A 117 0.55 -4.37 -16.59
C ARG A 117 1.20 -5.76 -16.56
N LEU A 118 0.49 -6.81 -16.99
CA LEU A 118 1.02 -8.19 -17.12
C LEU A 118 1.67 -8.47 -18.48
N THR A 119 1.66 -7.49 -19.40
CA THR A 119 2.34 -7.55 -20.70
C THR A 119 3.82 -7.22 -20.58
N ALA A 120 4.69 -7.78 -21.44
CA ALA A 120 6.15 -7.60 -21.34
C ALA A 120 6.64 -6.15 -21.54
N SER A 121 5.81 -5.27 -22.10
CA SER A 121 6.12 -3.84 -22.30
C SER A 121 5.79 -2.96 -21.09
N SER A 122 5.21 -3.51 -20.02
CA SER A 122 4.82 -2.73 -18.85
C SER A 122 6.01 -2.40 -17.94
N GLU A 123 5.98 -1.21 -17.35
CA GLU A 123 6.76 -0.91 -16.15
C GLU A 123 6.43 -1.89 -15.02
N ALA A 124 7.37 -2.09 -14.10
CA ALA A 124 7.17 -3.02 -13.00
C ALA A 124 5.98 -2.58 -12.12
N LEU A 125 5.09 -3.52 -11.82
CA LEU A 125 3.90 -3.27 -11.00
C LEU A 125 4.25 -2.84 -9.57
N VAL A 126 5.35 -3.36 -9.03
CA VAL A 126 5.80 -3.11 -7.67
C VAL A 126 7.25 -2.66 -7.71
N HIS A 127 7.49 -1.45 -7.24
CA HIS A 127 8.83 -0.91 -7.06
C HIS A 127 9.16 -0.83 -5.57
N HIS A 128 10.30 -1.40 -5.18
CA HIS A 128 10.85 -1.26 -3.85
C HIS A 128 12.11 -0.38 -3.89
N PRO A 129 12.32 0.51 -2.90
CA PRO A 129 11.42 0.80 -1.78
C PRO A 129 10.15 1.52 -2.21
N LEU A 130 9.02 1.23 -1.54
CA LEU A 130 7.79 1.98 -1.76
C LEU A 130 8.01 3.42 -1.28
N ARG A 131 7.57 4.41 -2.06
CA ARG A 131 7.51 5.79 -1.57
C ARG A 131 6.47 5.84 -0.46
N LEU A 132 6.94 6.05 0.77
CA LEU A 132 6.05 6.19 1.91
C LEU A 132 5.37 7.56 1.83
N ASN A 133 4.08 7.60 2.15
CA ASN A 133 3.42 8.86 2.45
C ASN A 133 4.09 9.43 3.71
N GLN A 134 4.63 10.64 3.58
CA GLN A 134 5.28 11.34 4.68
C GLN A 134 4.39 12.49 5.12
N LEU A 135 4.39 12.75 6.43
CA LEU A 135 3.87 14.02 6.93
C LEU A 135 4.80 15.14 6.47
N ILE A 136 4.25 16.33 6.28
CA ILE A 136 5.04 17.50 5.95
C ILE A 136 5.95 17.88 7.12
N ASP A 137 7.14 18.37 6.81
CA ASP A 137 8.04 18.93 7.82
C ASP A 137 7.46 20.25 8.35
N LEU A 138 7.34 20.36 9.67
CA LEU A 138 6.89 21.57 10.32
C LEU A 138 8.09 22.47 10.68
N PRO A 139 7.97 23.80 10.58
CA PRO A 139 8.97 24.72 11.08
C PRO A 139 9.26 24.48 12.57
N GLN A 140 10.50 24.71 12.99
CA GLN A 140 10.89 24.57 14.40
C GLN A 140 10.14 25.55 15.32
N ASP A 141 9.81 26.74 14.79
CA ASP A 141 8.97 27.73 15.46
C ASP A 141 7.56 27.72 14.86
N TYR A 142 6.59 27.31 15.67
CA TYR A 142 5.18 27.28 15.31
C TYR A 142 4.63 28.64 14.86
N SER A 143 5.21 29.73 15.36
CA SER A 143 4.82 31.10 14.99
C SER A 143 5.00 31.36 13.50
N LEU A 144 6.01 30.74 12.87
CA LEU A 144 6.24 30.82 11.42
C LEU A 144 5.11 30.15 10.66
N LEU A 145 4.71 28.95 11.09
CA LEU A 145 3.60 28.21 10.51
C LEU A 145 2.28 28.99 10.68
N LEU A 146 2.04 29.57 11.86
CA LEU A 146 0.86 30.39 12.13
C LEU A 146 0.81 31.62 11.23
N ASN A 147 1.94 32.31 11.03
CA ASN A 147 2.04 33.46 10.15
C ASN A 147 1.79 33.08 8.68
N GLU A 148 2.34 31.95 8.23
CA GLU A 148 2.14 31.45 6.87
C GLU A 148 0.69 31.00 6.64
N ALA A 149 0.10 30.30 7.60
CA ALA A 149 -1.33 29.99 7.61
C ALA A 149 -2.22 31.23 7.66
N SER A 150 -1.76 32.32 8.26
CA SER A 150 -2.53 33.58 8.34
C SER A 150 -2.60 34.32 7.00
N THR A 151 -1.62 34.13 6.12
CA THR A 151 -1.54 34.78 4.81
C THR A 151 -2.28 33.99 3.73
N PHE A 152 -2.58 32.71 3.99
CA PHE A 152 -3.36 31.86 3.09
C PHE A 152 -4.78 32.39 2.87
N LYS A 153 -5.23 32.33 1.61
CA LYS A 153 -6.60 32.67 1.18
C LYS A 153 -7.16 31.50 0.35
N CYS A 154 -8.33 30.95 0.71
CA CYS A 154 -8.97 29.88 -0.09
C CYS A 154 -9.28 30.44 -1.48
N PRO A 155 -8.81 29.80 -2.56
CA PRO A 155 -9.03 30.28 -3.93
C PRO A 155 -10.48 30.16 -4.37
N LYS A 156 -11.31 29.35 -3.70
CA LYS A 156 -12.73 29.16 -3.98
C LYS A 156 -13.67 30.01 -3.10
N SER A 157 -13.17 30.78 -2.14
CA SER A 157 -14.00 31.63 -1.26
C SER A 157 -13.60 33.09 -1.39
N ASP A 158 -14.58 33.99 -1.50
CA ASP A 158 -14.35 35.44 -1.63
C ASP A 158 -14.01 36.13 -0.29
N GLY A 159 -13.27 35.45 0.60
CA GLY A 159 -12.42 36.14 1.58
C GLY A 159 -12.68 35.97 3.07
N ASP A 160 -13.57 35.09 3.55
CA ASP A 160 -13.90 35.08 5.01
C ASP A 160 -13.60 33.78 5.81
N ASP A 161 -13.29 32.65 5.17
CA ASP A 161 -13.09 31.39 5.91
C ASP A 161 -11.61 31.01 6.08
N ARG A 162 -11.11 31.34 7.27
CA ARG A 162 -9.69 31.28 7.61
C ARG A 162 -9.38 30.11 8.56
N ALA A 163 -9.14 28.91 8.04
CA ALA A 163 -8.54 27.80 8.81
C ALA A 163 -7.80 26.78 7.90
N PRO A 164 -6.48 26.90 7.73
CA PRO A 164 -5.70 25.98 6.90
C PRO A 164 -5.14 24.77 7.67
N SER A 165 -4.94 23.66 6.93
CA SER A 165 -4.08 22.50 7.26
C SER A 165 -3.24 22.09 6.05
N ALA A 166 -2.17 21.33 6.27
CA ALA A 166 -1.17 21.02 5.24
C ALA A 166 -1.08 19.52 4.85
N THR A 167 -0.82 19.25 3.56
CA THR A 167 -0.33 17.98 2.97
C THR A 167 0.35 18.26 1.60
N ASP A 168 1.14 17.31 1.08
CA ASP A 168 1.94 17.46 -0.16
C ASP A 168 1.65 16.36 -1.21
N GLN A 169 0.98 16.74 -2.30
CA GLN A 169 1.57 16.59 -3.65
C GLN A 169 1.72 17.96 -4.34
N THR A 170 1.65 19.02 -3.54
CA THR A 170 1.90 20.43 -3.79
C THR A 170 1.89 21.03 -2.38
N PRO A 171 2.82 21.91 -1.95
CA PRO A 171 2.78 22.52 -0.63
C PRO A 171 1.64 23.55 -0.61
N ALA A 172 0.41 23.04 -0.51
CA ALA A 172 -0.81 23.80 -0.60
C ALA A 172 -1.54 23.66 0.73
N TYR A 173 -1.54 24.73 1.50
CA TYR A 173 -2.51 24.96 2.55
C TYR A 173 -3.91 24.69 2.00
N GLU A 174 -4.64 23.75 2.59
CA GLU A 174 -6.03 23.48 2.24
C GLU A 174 -6.93 23.81 3.43
N THR A 175 -8.17 24.21 3.15
CA THR A 175 -9.12 24.52 4.22
C THR A 175 -9.61 23.22 4.87
N THR A 176 -9.44 23.11 6.20
CA THR A 176 -10.02 21.98 6.97
C THR A 176 -11.51 22.12 7.21
N GLN A 177 -12.05 23.32 7.04
CA GLN A 177 -13.45 23.59 7.28
C GLN A 177 -14.31 22.93 6.21
N SER A 178 -15.29 22.16 6.67
CA SER A 178 -16.18 21.36 5.83
C SER A 178 -17.12 22.18 4.94
N TYR A 179 -17.22 23.49 5.18
CA TYR A 179 -18.14 24.39 4.47
C TYR A 179 -17.44 25.30 3.45
N CYS A 180 -16.10 25.30 3.43
CA CYS A 180 -15.30 26.10 2.52
C CYS A 180 -14.64 25.20 1.47
N CYS A 181 -14.46 25.71 0.24
CA CYS A 181 -13.78 25.00 -0.83
C CYS A 181 -14.41 23.59 -1.12
N LEU A 182 -15.76 23.48 -1.10
CA LEU A 182 -16.52 22.24 -1.33
C LEU A 182 -16.20 21.54 -2.67
N ALA A 183 -16.29 20.20 -2.65
CA ALA A 183 -16.18 19.32 -3.80
C ALA A 183 -17.20 18.19 -3.73
N GLU A 184 -17.58 17.64 -4.88
CA GLU A 184 -18.56 16.55 -4.96
C GLU A 184 -17.85 15.20 -5.18
N LEU A 185 -18.00 14.29 -4.21
CA LEU A 185 -17.50 12.92 -4.29
C LEU A 185 -18.66 11.92 -4.26
N GLU A 186 -18.89 11.25 -5.39
CA GLU A 186 -19.96 10.26 -5.58
C GLU A 186 -21.33 10.80 -5.09
N GLY A 187 -21.71 12.00 -5.53
CA GLY A 187 -23.00 12.62 -5.19
C GLY A 187 -23.09 13.22 -3.79
N THR A 188 -22.00 13.25 -3.02
CA THR A 188 -21.94 13.86 -1.68
C THR A 188 -21.00 15.06 -1.68
N GLN A 189 -21.46 16.21 -1.18
CA GLN A 189 -20.62 17.38 -0.98
C GLN A 189 -19.68 17.16 0.22
N VAL A 190 -18.38 17.35 0.00
CA VAL A 190 -17.32 17.20 1.00
C VAL A 190 -16.40 18.42 1.00
N GLY A 191 -15.71 18.68 2.10
CA GLY A 191 -14.68 19.72 2.18
C GLY A 191 -13.34 19.28 1.57
N ALA A 192 -12.46 20.25 1.29
CA ALA A 192 -11.16 20.02 0.64
C ALA A 192 -10.31 18.94 1.35
N ALA A 193 -10.20 18.96 2.68
CA ALA A 193 -9.44 17.94 3.42
C ALA A 193 -9.99 16.51 3.22
N THR A 194 -11.32 16.36 3.06
CA THR A 194 -11.94 15.04 2.78
C THR A 194 -11.72 14.62 1.33
N GLU A 195 -11.76 15.58 0.39
CA GLU A 195 -11.38 15.36 -1.01
C GLU A 195 -9.93 14.90 -1.14
N HIS A 196 -9.00 15.58 -0.46
CA HIS A 196 -7.60 15.21 -0.41
C HIS A 196 -7.39 13.81 0.19
N ALA A 197 -8.04 13.53 1.32
CA ALA A 197 -7.97 12.21 1.95
C ALA A 197 -8.51 11.10 1.02
N TYR A 198 -9.53 11.39 0.22
CA TYR A 198 -10.10 10.46 -0.77
C TYR A 198 -9.07 10.07 -1.84
N TYR A 199 -8.44 11.05 -2.49
CA TYR A 199 -7.52 10.80 -3.60
C TYR A 199 -6.12 10.38 -3.17
N CYS A 200 -5.58 10.97 -2.10
CA CYS A 200 -4.18 10.78 -1.70
C CYS A 200 -4.00 9.78 -0.57
N GLY A 201 -5.02 9.63 0.28
CA GLY A 201 -4.93 8.85 1.52
C GLY A 201 -5.83 7.62 1.56
N ALA A 202 -6.40 7.22 0.42
CA ALA A 202 -7.37 6.12 0.32
C ALA A 202 -8.51 6.27 1.34
N HIS A 203 -9.12 7.46 1.38
CA HIS A 203 -10.18 7.88 2.30
C HIS A 203 -9.74 8.11 3.75
N SER A 204 -8.44 8.13 4.06
CA SER A 204 -7.95 8.43 5.41
C SER A 204 -6.89 9.52 5.36
N GLY A 205 -6.86 10.42 6.33
CA GLY A 205 -5.90 11.52 6.33
C GLY A 205 -5.65 12.08 7.73
N ILE A 206 -4.44 12.59 7.93
CA ILE A 206 -4.00 13.26 9.17
C ILE A 206 -3.70 14.71 8.79
N PHE A 207 -4.40 15.64 9.43
CA PHE A 207 -4.29 17.07 9.12
C PHE A 207 -3.96 17.86 10.38
N LEU A 208 -3.15 18.90 10.28
CA LEU A 208 -2.89 19.84 11.38
C LEU A 208 -3.71 21.11 11.19
N ARG A 209 -4.62 21.39 12.13
CA ARG A 209 -5.31 22.68 12.23
C ARG A 209 -4.39 23.71 12.88
N VAL A 210 -3.81 24.59 12.06
CA VAL A 210 -2.74 25.52 12.46
C VAL A 210 -3.21 26.62 13.42
N ARG A 211 -4.51 26.88 13.57
CA ARG A 211 -4.98 27.91 14.52
C ARG A 211 -5.33 27.34 15.88
N GLU A 212 -5.87 26.12 15.86
CA GLU A 212 -6.35 25.43 17.05
C GLU A 212 -5.29 24.51 17.66
N CYS A 213 -4.13 24.36 17.03
CA CYS A 213 -3.10 23.38 17.41
C CYS A 213 -3.66 21.94 17.54
N GLN A 214 -4.63 21.59 16.70
CA GLN A 214 -5.34 20.31 16.76
C GLN A 214 -4.97 19.42 15.59
N VAL A 215 -4.80 18.13 15.86
CA VAL A 215 -4.72 17.12 14.81
C VAL A 215 -6.14 16.72 14.44
N LEU A 216 -6.47 16.67 13.17
CA LEU A 216 -7.73 16.16 12.65
C LEU A 216 -7.44 14.85 11.94
N LEU A 217 -8.02 13.77 12.44
CA LEU A 217 -7.97 12.45 11.83
C LEU A 217 -9.27 12.24 11.05
N LEU A 218 -9.17 12.06 9.74
CA LEU A 218 -10.31 11.77 8.87
C LEU A 218 -10.29 10.31 8.44
N SER A 219 -11.47 9.69 8.38
CA SER A 219 -11.68 8.36 7.84
C SER A 219 -13.03 8.31 7.11
N ASN A 220 -13.01 7.87 5.86
CA ASN A 220 -14.17 7.94 4.96
C ASN A 220 -14.68 9.38 4.77
N LYS A 221 -15.84 9.52 4.12
CA LYS A 221 -16.43 10.83 3.80
C LYS A 221 -17.01 11.57 5.00
N SER A 222 -17.32 10.86 6.09
CA SER A 222 -18.16 11.38 7.18
C SER A 222 -17.67 11.05 8.59
N ARG A 223 -16.52 10.37 8.74
CA ARG A 223 -15.97 10.08 10.07
C ARG A 223 -14.67 10.83 10.28
N GLY A 224 -14.49 11.30 11.51
CA GLY A 224 -13.24 11.88 11.95
C GLY A 224 -13.24 12.17 13.45
N CYS A 225 -12.06 12.48 13.97
CA CYS A 225 -11.86 12.90 15.35
C CYS A 225 -10.71 13.92 15.46
N PHE A 226 -10.66 14.61 16.59
CA PHE A 226 -9.58 15.52 16.98
C PHE A 226 -8.64 14.85 17.99
#